data_AF-A0A9X0QD00-F1
#
_entry.id   AF-A0A9X0QD00-F1
#
_cell.length_a   1.000
_cell.length_b   1.000
_cell.length_c   1.000
_cell.angle_alpha   90.00
_cell.angle_beta   90.00
_cell.angle_gamma   90.00
#
_symmetry.space_group_name_H-M   'P 1'
#
loop_
_entity.id
_entity.type
_entity.pdbx_description
1 polymer ?
#
loop_
_entity_poly.entity_id
_entity_poly.type
_entity_poly.pdbx_seq_one_letter_code
_entity_poly.pdbx_strand_id
1 'polypeptide(L)'
;MAAGPCHRACPGLPAVTHRCAAANVRHLISHTQPSLSLPSSDEPVSLPTIVTPPFTTTPNIPPNEHFHWKGALLQAFSFEMLSNATRIMTADQSDRHLLLNKPFWSDYWASLGQFNMRRWNDGDSFPVNYIGHPMEGAIAGYIEIQNDPRGRNLRLSRDKDYWHSRERAFFFSLAYSTQWEIGPFGETAIFNQGGFTYPIRCNKHVPASVPGSCLSTNATYTNNTGWVDFIITPIVGTLWVLGEDAIDRYISDPLVDRHPNNFGLKLARASLNPPRSLANILRGHYPWWQDYEHPGQYQSTMITHFDRWMDEEPRGSIEIFPHYTTLSLLTNRTGCLGCRTATSGIGIEADFLVRRYFDIVVDVDTQPHASPLSSPNVGGSLFSGTLGLRSGYSGQHFALKATLAPGFASYSHATGYGDTVSPNPPTSRNYNFAAAATLAGDLRFSQHYALRATLTQTVIRYRSPVRDPPGIGTPPNLSFLSHDNYVNTTNWGFEVGPVFRF
;
A
#
# COMPACT_ATOMS: atom_id res chain seq x y z
N MET A 1 12.48 32.10 -38.49
CA MET A 1 13.68 32.09 -39.34
C MET A 1 14.52 30.88 -38.98
N ALA A 2 14.96 30.17 -40.03
CA ALA A 2 16.08 29.23 -40.08
C ALA A 2 16.01 27.92 -39.26
N ALA A 3 15.62 26.86 -39.97
CA ALA A 3 16.09 25.49 -39.78
C ALA A 3 17.57 25.34 -40.18
N GLY A 4 18.25 24.33 -39.64
CA GLY A 4 19.54 23.86 -40.16
C GLY A 4 20.23 22.81 -39.29
N PRO A 5 21.03 21.89 -39.86
CA PRO A 5 20.95 20.45 -39.55
C PRO A 5 22.28 19.84 -39.07
N CYS A 6 22.27 18.56 -38.67
CA CYS A 6 23.45 17.69 -38.83
C CYS A 6 23.10 16.19 -38.89
N HIS A 7 23.48 15.60 -40.02
CA HIS A 7 23.59 14.18 -40.31
C HIS A 7 24.71 13.50 -39.50
N ARG A 8 24.53 12.22 -39.19
CA ARG A 8 25.57 11.18 -39.37
C ARG A 8 24.92 9.86 -39.80
N ALA A 9 25.32 9.39 -40.99
CA ALA A 9 25.16 8.02 -41.49
C ALA A 9 26.48 7.26 -41.23
N CYS A 10 26.52 5.94 -41.03
CA CYS A 10 26.52 4.85 -42.04
C CYS A 10 26.76 3.49 -41.29
N PRO A 11 26.81 2.30 -41.93
CA PRO A 11 25.80 1.61 -42.76
C PRO A 11 25.72 0.07 -42.48
N GLY A 12 24.74 -0.65 -43.05
CA GLY A 12 24.70 -2.13 -43.08
C GLY A 12 23.42 -2.73 -43.69
N LEU A 13 23.50 -3.11 -44.97
CA LEU A 13 22.48 -3.78 -45.82
C LEU A 13 22.31 -5.30 -45.50
N PRO A 14 21.37 -6.08 -46.11
CA PRO A 14 20.23 -5.73 -47.00
C PRO A 14 18.87 -6.36 -46.60
N ALA A 15 17.82 -5.92 -47.31
CA ALA A 15 16.46 -6.46 -47.28
C ALA A 15 16.32 -7.80 -48.02
N VAL A 16 15.46 -8.69 -47.52
CA VAL A 16 14.89 -9.83 -48.27
C VAL A 16 13.38 -9.87 -48.05
N THR A 17 12.66 -9.88 -49.16
CA THR A 17 11.21 -10.06 -49.31
C THR A 17 10.86 -11.55 -49.25
N HIS A 18 9.75 -11.93 -48.60
CA HIS A 18 9.09 -13.20 -48.90
C HIS A 18 7.56 -13.08 -48.85
N ARG A 19 6.92 -13.57 -49.92
CA ARG A 19 5.48 -13.79 -50.10
C ARG A 19 5.06 -15.14 -49.50
N CYS A 20 3.79 -15.18 -49.07
CA CYS A 20 2.79 -16.26 -49.02
C CYS A 20 3.24 -17.74 -48.93
N ALA A 21 2.68 -18.45 -47.93
CA ALA A 21 2.12 -19.78 -48.12
C ALA A 21 1.04 -20.08 -47.04
N ALA A 22 -0.17 -20.38 -47.50
CA ALA A 22 -1.25 -20.94 -46.71
C ALA A 22 -1.07 -22.47 -46.63
N ALA A 23 -1.21 -23.05 -45.44
CA ALA A 23 -1.19 -24.49 -45.24
C ALA A 23 -2.61 -25.01 -44.98
N ASN A 24 -3.11 -25.80 -45.93
CA ASN A 24 -4.29 -26.66 -45.81
C ASN A 24 -3.92 -27.91 -45.01
N VAL A 25 -4.74 -28.29 -44.02
CA VAL A 25 -4.82 -29.67 -43.54
C VAL A 25 -6.30 -30.05 -43.41
N ARG A 26 -6.76 -30.91 -44.33
CA ARG A 26 -8.00 -31.70 -44.22
C ARG A 26 -7.62 -33.15 -43.97
N HIS A 27 -8.20 -33.76 -42.93
CA HIS A 27 -8.71 -35.14 -42.94
C HIS A 27 -9.50 -35.38 -41.63
N LEU A 28 -10.82 -35.57 -41.74
CA LEU A 28 -11.56 -36.84 -41.58
C LEU A 28 -11.69 -37.30 -40.12
N ILE A 29 -12.84 -37.04 -39.49
CA ILE A 29 -13.60 -38.06 -38.72
C ILE A 29 -15.10 -37.80 -38.92
N SER A 30 -15.78 -38.86 -39.36
CA SER A 30 -17.22 -39.00 -39.57
C SER A 30 -17.93 -39.20 -38.23
N HIS A 31 -19.00 -38.46 -37.95
CA HIS A 31 -20.08 -38.95 -37.11
C HIS A 31 -21.44 -38.50 -37.65
N THR A 32 -22.25 -39.51 -37.91
CA THR A 32 -23.66 -39.57 -38.30
C THR A 32 -24.56 -38.66 -37.45
N GLN A 33 -25.31 -37.76 -38.09
CA GLN A 33 -26.49 -37.10 -37.53
C GLN A 33 -27.76 -37.76 -38.06
N PRO A 34 -28.76 -38.06 -37.21
CA PRO A 34 -30.06 -38.51 -37.68
C PRO A 34 -30.92 -37.33 -38.14
N SER A 35 -31.67 -37.58 -39.22
CA SER A 35 -32.65 -36.70 -39.84
C SER A 35 -33.78 -36.30 -38.90
N LEU A 36 -34.04 -35.00 -38.75
CA LEU A 36 -35.34 -34.49 -38.31
C LEU A 36 -35.95 -33.61 -39.40
N SER A 37 -37.18 -33.94 -39.76
CA SER A 37 -38.05 -33.33 -40.75
C SER A 37 -38.42 -31.87 -40.42
N LEU A 38 -38.44 -31.03 -41.45
CA LEU A 38 -39.00 -29.68 -41.44
C LEU A 38 -40.54 -29.72 -41.31
N PRO A 39 -41.17 -28.97 -40.39
CA PRO A 39 -42.60 -28.71 -40.44
C PRO A 39 -42.91 -27.55 -41.40
N SER A 40 -44.08 -27.67 -42.02
CA SER A 40 -44.69 -26.78 -43.00
C SER A 40 -44.94 -25.36 -42.49
N SER A 41 -44.73 -24.40 -43.39
CA SER A 41 -45.15 -23.00 -43.29
C SER A 41 -46.67 -22.88 -43.39
N ASP A 42 -47.34 -22.47 -42.31
CA ASP A 42 -48.59 -21.70 -42.32
C ASP A 42 -49.00 -21.35 -40.88
N GLU A 43 -48.44 -20.27 -40.32
CA GLU A 43 -49.10 -19.49 -39.26
C GLU A 43 -48.66 -18.01 -39.34
N PRO A 44 -49.58 -17.05 -39.12
CA PRO A 44 -49.29 -15.63 -39.23
C PRO A 44 -48.42 -15.15 -38.05
N VAL A 45 -47.29 -14.52 -38.38
CA VAL A 45 -46.35 -13.91 -37.42
C VAL A 45 -47.04 -12.77 -36.66
N SER A 46 -47.41 -13.02 -35.41
CA SER A 46 -47.73 -11.96 -34.45
C SER A 46 -46.43 -11.26 -34.02
N LEU A 47 -46.33 -9.95 -34.29
CA LEU A 47 -45.25 -9.10 -33.79
C LEU A 47 -45.17 -9.21 -32.25
N PRO A 48 -43.98 -9.47 -31.66
CA PRO A 48 -43.87 -9.50 -30.22
C PRO A 48 -44.11 -8.09 -29.68
N THR A 49 -45.19 -7.95 -28.90
CA THR A 49 -45.34 -6.81 -27.99
C THR A 49 -44.10 -6.75 -27.12
N ILE A 50 -43.36 -5.62 -27.19
CA ILE A 50 -42.29 -5.32 -26.24
C ILE A 50 -42.96 -5.19 -24.88
N VAL A 51 -43.02 -6.29 -24.15
CA VAL A 51 -43.34 -6.31 -22.73
C VAL A 51 -42.08 -5.82 -22.04
N THR A 52 -42.03 -4.52 -21.74
CA THR A 52 -41.12 -4.01 -20.70
C THR A 52 -41.44 -4.79 -19.43
N PRO A 53 -40.51 -5.59 -18.87
CA PRO A 53 -40.78 -6.27 -17.62
C PRO A 53 -41.07 -5.22 -16.54
N PRO A 54 -42.05 -5.46 -15.66
CA PRO A 54 -42.33 -4.53 -14.57
C PRO A 54 -41.07 -4.41 -13.69
N PHE A 55 -40.65 -3.16 -13.46
CA PHE A 55 -39.64 -2.81 -12.47
C PHE A 55 -40.07 -3.39 -11.11
N THR A 56 -39.52 -4.55 -10.77
CA THR A 56 -39.72 -5.15 -9.45
C THR A 56 -38.54 -4.69 -8.60
N THR A 57 -38.69 -3.52 -7.97
CA THR A 57 -37.68 -2.80 -7.18
C THR A 57 -37.55 -3.34 -5.76
N THR A 58 -37.55 -4.65 -5.58
CA THR A 58 -37.08 -5.24 -4.32
C THR A 58 -35.86 -6.08 -4.64
N PRO A 59 -34.63 -5.59 -4.36
CA PRO A 59 -33.46 -6.45 -4.43
C PRO A 59 -33.77 -7.68 -3.58
N ASN A 60 -33.55 -8.86 -4.15
CA ASN A 60 -33.72 -10.14 -3.48
C ASN A 60 -32.58 -10.28 -2.46
N ILE A 61 -32.59 -9.44 -1.42
CA ILE A 61 -31.64 -9.45 -0.32
C ILE A 61 -31.96 -10.70 0.47
N PRO A 62 -31.01 -11.64 0.67
CA PRO A 62 -31.20 -12.73 1.61
C PRO A 62 -31.64 -12.12 2.95
N PRO A 63 -32.73 -12.59 3.57
CA PRO A 63 -33.45 -11.84 4.61
C PRO A 63 -32.64 -11.44 5.87
N ASN A 64 -31.36 -11.82 5.97
CA ASN A 64 -30.44 -11.50 7.07
C ASN A 64 -29.01 -11.11 6.62
N GLU A 65 -28.81 -10.63 5.39
CA GLU A 65 -27.45 -10.18 4.99
C GLU A 65 -27.09 -8.85 5.68
N HIS A 66 -26.00 -8.86 6.45
CA HIS A 66 -25.48 -7.70 7.16
C HIS A 66 -24.42 -6.95 6.36
N PHE A 67 -24.09 -5.72 6.77
CA PHE A 67 -22.99 -4.97 6.19
C PHE A 67 -21.67 -5.76 6.24
N HIS A 68 -20.94 -5.81 5.13
CA HIS A 68 -19.71 -6.59 4.99
C HIS A 68 -18.50 -5.83 5.55
N TRP A 69 -18.44 -5.65 6.87
CA TRP A 69 -17.37 -4.93 7.57
C TRP A 69 -15.97 -5.41 7.21
N LYS A 70 -15.76 -6.74 7.14
CA LYS A 70 -14.46 -7.31 6.78
C LYS A 70 -14.01 -6.86 5.39
N GLY A 71 -14.93 -6.85 4.42
CA GLY A 71 -14.65 -6.40 3.06
C GLY A 71 -14.35 -4.91 3.00
N ALA A 72 -15.20 -4.10 3.63
CA ALA A 72 -15.03 -2.65 3.68
C ALA A 72 -13.68 -2.24 4.30
N LEU A 73 -13.31 -2.85 5.43
CA LEU A 73 -12.05 -2.54 6.12
C LEU A 73 -10.82 -3.00 5.34
N LEU A 74 -10.84 -4.21 4.75
CA LEU A 74 -9.71 -4.69 3.95
C LEU A 74 -9.54 -3.86 2.65
N GLN A 75 -10.64 -3.45 2.01
CA GLN A 75 -10.61 -2.59 0.82
C GLN A 75 -10.13 -1.18 1.17
N ALA A 76 -10.64 -0.58 2.24
CA ALA A 76 -10.20 0.73 2.72
C ALA A 76 -8.71 0.71 3.10
N PHE A 77 -8.26 -0.31 3.84
CA PHE A 77 -6.84 -0.46 4.15
C PHE A 77 -5.98 -0.66 2.90
N SER A 78 -6.45 -1.44 1.92
CA SER A 78 -5.73 -1.62 0.64
C SER A 78 -5.64 -0.32 -0.15
N PHE A 79 -6.69 0.51 -0.11
CA PHE A 79 -6.70 1.82 -0.72
C PHE A 79 -5.71 2.77 -0.03
N GLU A 80 -5.72 2.80 1.30
CA GLU A 80 -4.78 3.58 2.13
C GLU A 80 -3.31 3.24 1.80
N MET A 81 -3.01 1.94 1.68
CA MET A 81 -1.67 1.47 1.32
C MET A 81 -1.29 1.85 -0.10
N LEU A 82 -2.23 1.79 -1.06
CA LEU A 82 -2.00 2.21 -2.43
C LEU A 82 -1.72 3.72 -2.52
N SER A 83 -2.48 4.54 -1.81
CA SER A 83 -2.32 5.99 -1.76
C SER A 83 -0.97 6.37 -1.13
N ASN A 84 -0.62 5.75 -0.01
CA ASN A 84 0.67 5.95 0.63
C ASN A 84 1.84 5.48 -0.24
N ALA A 85 1.74 4.32 -0.88
CA ALA A 85 2.76 3.83 -1.80
C ALA A 85 2.98 4.82 -2.95
N THR A 86 1.91 5.36 -3.53
CA THR A 86 1.98 6.37 -4.60
C THR A 86 2.72 7.61 -4.11
N ARG A 87 2.36 8.15 -2.94
CA ARG A 87 3.03 9.32 -2.36
C ARG A 87 4.52 9.08 -2.11
N ILE A 88 4.89 7.94 -1.52
CA ILE A 88 6.29 7.58 -1.28
C ILE A 88 7.08 7.46 -2.60
N MET A 89 6.48 6.86 -3.63
CA MET A 89 7.13 6.74 -4.95
C MET A 89 7.36 8.10 -5.61
N THR A 90 6.41 9.03 -5.47
CA THR A 90 6.50 10.38 -6.07
C THR A 90 7.16 11.42 -5.17
N ALA A 91 7.48 11.08 -3.92
CA ALA A 91 8.09 11.96 -2.92
C ALA A 91 9.43 12.53 -3.39
N ASP A 92 9.66 13.81 -3.09
CA ASP A 92 10.95 14.45 -3.33
C ASP A 92 11.98 14.12 -2.23
N GLN A 93 13.16 14.75 -2.27
CA GLN A 93 14.21 14.49 -1.28
C GLN A 93 13.87 15.02 0.12
N SER A 94 13.10 16.10 0.23
CA SER A 94 12.65 16.65 1.50
C SER A 94 11.64 15.72 2.16
N ASP A 95 10.64 15.28 1.40
CA ASP A 95 9.61 14.36 1.87
C ASP A 95 10.20 13.02 2.33
N ARG A 96 11.15 12.48 1.54
CA ARG A 96 11.89 11.27 1.91
C ARG A 96 12.73 11.47 3.17
N HIS A 97 13.31 12.65 3.36
CA HIS A 97 14.07 12.96 4.56
C HIS A 97 13.17 12.96 5.80
N LEU A 98 11.97 13.55 5.73
CA LEU A 98 10.99 13.49 6.81
C LEU A 98 10.64 12.04 7.16
N LEU A 99 10.18 11.27 6.17
CA LEU A 99 9.77 9.88 6.36
C LEU A 99 10.91 8.99 6.90
N LEU A 100 12.12 9.13 6.36
CA LEU A 100 13.22 8.21 6.64
C LEU A 100 14.12 8.64 7.80
N ASN A 101 14.17 9.92 8.16
CA ASN A 101 15.12 10.43 9.15
C ASN A 101 14.46 11.03 10.40
N LYS A 102 13.16 11.32 10.40
CA LYS A 102 12.49 11.90 11.58
C LYS A 102 11.87 10.87 12.53
N PRO A 103 11.69 11.20 13.82
CA PRO A 103 11.01 10.32 14.77
C PRO A 103 9.48 10.35 14.55
N PHE A 104 8.94 9.25 14.03
CA PHE A 104 7.55 9.11 13.62
C PHE A 104 6.52 9.65 14.64
N TRP A 105 6.46 9.08 15.85
CA TRP A 105 5.41 9.45 16.82
C TRP A 105 5.54 10.87 17.35
N SER A 106 6.77 11.31 17.64
CA SER A 106 7.04 12.68 18.10
C SER A 106 6.51 13.68 17.08
N ASP A 107 6.88 13.47 15.82
CA ASP A 107 6.61 14.43 14.76
C ASP A 107 5.16 14.33 14.28
N TYR A 108 4.52 13.16 14.34
CA TYR A 108 3.08 13.02 14.15
C TYR A 108 2.28 13.89 15.14
N TRP A 109 2.57 13.78 16.44
CA TRP A 109 1.85 14.56 17.46
C TRP A 109 2.15 16.07 17.35
N ALA A 110 3.40 16.43 17.02
CA ALA A 110 3.77 17.82 16.78
C ALA A 110 3.01 18.41 15.57
N SER A 111 2.95 17.68 14.46
CA SER A 111 2.21 18.07 13.26
C SER A 111 0.71 18.22 13.53
N LEU A 112 0.10 17.25 14.21
CA LEU A 112 -1.31 17.30 14.58
C LEU A 112 -1.62 18.51 15.49
N GLY A 113 -0.73 18.83 16.42
CA GLY A 113 -0.88 19.99 17.31
C GLY A 113 -0.79 21.34 16.59
N GLN A 114 -0.26 21.37 15.36
CA GLN A 114 -0.10 22.57 14.54
C GLN A 114 -1.05 22.60 13.33
N PHE A 115 -2.01 21.68 13.29
CA PHE A 115 -2.99 21.61 12.21
C PHE A 115 -3.82 22.90 12.16
N ASN A 116 -3.77 23.61 11.04
CA ASN A 116 -4.31 24.96 10.91
C ASN A 116 -5.71 24.97 10.31
N MET A 117 -6.70 24.82 11.17
CA MET A 117 -8.13 24.93 10.83
C MET A 117 -8.64 26.39 10.76
N ARG A 118 -7.77 27.41 10.75
CA ARG A 118 -8.21 28.82 10.61
C ARG A 118 -8.35 29.26 9.16
N ARG A 119 -8.09 28.36 8.21
CA ARG A 119 -8.12 28.64 6.77
C ARG A 119 -8.85 27.56 6.00
N TRP A 120 -9.31 27.94 4.82
CA TRP A 120 -9.93 27.02 3.87
C TRP A 120 -8.86 26.19 3.14
N ASN A 121 -8.02 26.87 2.37
CA ASN A 121 -7.00 26.24 1.53
C ASN A 121 -5.84 25.70 2.38
N ASP A 122 -5.42 24.47 2.14
CA ASP A 122 -4.32 23.78 2.78
C ASP A 122 -2.96 24.08 2.12
N GLY A 123 -2.97 24.50 0.86
CA GLY A 123 -1.79 24.89 0.08
C GLY A 123 -1.59 24.11 -1.20
N ASP A 124 -2.34 23.02 -1.38
CA ASP A 124 -2.22 22.17 -2.54
C ASP A 124 -2.88 22.75 -3.79
N SER A 125 -2.53 22.16 -4.93
CA SER A 125 -2.98 22.64 -6.23
C SER A 125 -4.45 22.31 -6.48
N PHE A 126 -5.13 23.09 -7.31
CA PHE A 126 -6.54 22.84 -7.63
C PHE A 126 -6.85 21.39 -8.08
N PRO A 127 -6.05 20.76 -8.97
CA PRO A 127 -6.29 19.36 -9.34
C PRO A 127 -6.22 18.37 -8.17
N VAL A 128 -5.44 18.67 -7.12
CA VAL A 128 -5.35 17.82 -5.93
C VAL A 128 -6.62 18.01 -5.10
N ASN A 129 -6.90 19.23 -4.63
CA ASN A 129 -7.99 19.50 -3.68
C ASN A 129 -9.40 19.35 -4.25
N TYR A 130 -9.59 19.63 -5.54
CA TYR A 130 -10.93 19.70 -6.13
C TYR A 130 -11.20 18.62 -7.17
N ILE A 131 -10.22 17.75 -7.46
CA ILE A 131 -10.41 16.59 -8.33
C ILE A 131 -9.89 15.32 -7.65
N GLY A 132 -8.61 15.28 -7.27
CA GLY A 132 -7.97 14.11 -6.65
C GLY A 132 -8.64 13.69 -5.34
N HIS A 133 -8.67 14.59 -4.37
CA HIS A 133 -9.31 14.38 -3.08
C HIS A 133 -10.81 14.03 -3.21
N PRO A 134 -11.63 14.73 -4.01
CA PRO A 134 -12.99 14.27 -4.31
C PRO A 134 -13.07 12.86 -4.92
N MET A 135 -12.18 12.49 -5.84
CA MET A 135 -12.15 11.13 -6.38
C MET A 135 -11.79 10.10 -5.30
N GLU A 136 -10.87 10.41 -4.39
CA GLU A 136 -10.58 9.60 -3.20
C GLU A 136 -11.84 9.41 -2.33
N GLY A 137 -12.55 10.50 -2.05
CA GLY A 137 -13.81 10.46 -1.32
C GLY A 137 -14.87 9.59 -2.02
N ALA A 138 -14.94 9.64 -3.35
CA ALA A 138 -15.84 8.80 -4.14
C ALA A 138 -15.44 7.32 -4.11
N ILE A 139 -14.15 6.99 -4.16
CA ILE A 139 -13.64 5.61 -4.02
C ILE A 139 -14.04 5.05 -2.65
N ALA A 140 -13.80 5.80 -1.58
CA ALA A 140 -14.23 5.41 -0.23
C ALA A 140 -15.75 5.23 -0.13
N GLY A 141 -16.52 6.12 -0.75
CA GLY A 141 -17.98 6.01 -0.86
C GLY A 141 -18.41 4.71 -1.57
N TYR A 142 -17.75 4.33 -2.67
CA TYR A 142 -18.05 3.06 -3.34
C TYR A 142 -17.65 1.83 -2.55
N ILE A 143 -16.57 1.88 -1.77
CA ILE A 143 -16.22 0.81 -0.84
C ILE A 143 -17.39 0.58 0.14
N GLU A 144 -18.00 1.65 0.67
CA GLU A 144 -19.20 1.51 1.51
C GLU A 144 -20.36 0.89 0.73
N ILE A 145 -20.74 1.49 -0.40
CA ILE A 145 -21.92 1.10 -1.18
C ILE A 145 -21.86 -0.38 -1.57
N GLN A 146 -20.69 -0.84 -2.03
CA GLN A 146 -20.45 -2.21 -2.49
C GLN A 146 -20.49 -3.24 -1.36
N ASN A 147 -20.18 -2.82 -0.13
CA ASN A 147 -20.22 -3.68 1.06
C ASN A 147 -21.56 -3.56 1.84
N ASP A 148 -22.46 -2.64 1.47
CA ASP A 148 -23.84 -2.57 1.98
C ASP A 148 -24.80 -3.39 1.07
N PRO A 149 -25.36 -4.51 1.56
CA PRO A 149 -26.34 -5.30 0.82
C PRO A 149 -27.57 -4.51 0.38
N ARG A 150 -27.92 -3.44 1.11
CA ARG A 150 -29.06 -2.56 0.80
C ARG A 150 -28.72 -1.53 -0.27
N GLY A 151 -27.45 -1.13 -0.39
CA GLY A 151 -26.99 -0.06 -1.28
C GLY A 151 -26.48 -0.53 -2.63
N ARG A 152 -25.73 -1.64 -2.67
CA ARG A 152 -24.96 -2.09 -3.86
C ARG A 152 -25.78 -2.32 -5.13
N ASN A 153 -27.05 -2.69 -5.00
CA ASN A 153 -27.93 -2.96 -6.15
C ASN A 153 -28.74 -1.74 -6.61
N LEU A 154 -28.62 -0.59 -5.93
CA LEU A 154 -29.43 0.59 -6.22
C LEU A 154 -28.81 1.42 -7.34
N ARG A 155 -29.60 1.68 -8.38
CA ARG A 155 -29.29 2.63 -9.46
C ARG A 155 -29.85 4.00 -9.11
N LEU A 156 -29.30 5.06 -9.73
CA LEU A 156 -29.79 6.43 -9.58
C LEU A 156 -31.32 6.51 -9.67
N SER A 157 -31.98 6.87 -8.59
CA SER A 157 -33.44 7.00 -8.55
C SER A 157 -33.87 8.10 -7.58
N ARG A 158 -35.18 8.37 -7.54
CA ARG A 158 -35.79 9.30 -6.59
C ARG A 158 -36.19 8.61 -5.28
N ASP A 159 -35.88 7.32 -5.14
CA ASP A 159 -36.32 6.51 -4.01
C ASP A 159 -35.52 6.84 -2.76
N LYS A 160 -36.19 6.78 -1.62
CA LYS A 160 -35.57 7.07 -0.32
C LYS A 160 -34.40 6.13 -0.01
N ASP A 161 -34.49 4.88 -0.45
CA ASP A 161 -33.45 3.87 -0.21
C ASP A 161 -32.14 4.22 -0.93
N TYR A 162 -32.23 4.76 -2.15
CA TYR A 162 -31.06 5.24 -2.89
C TYR A 162 -30.35 6.36 -2.12
N TRP A 163 -31.09 7.37 -1.68
CA TRP A 163 -30.51 8.51 -0.97
C TRP A 163 -29.95 8.13 0.40
N HIS A 164 -30.59 7.22 1.14
CA HIS A 164 -30.02 6.68 2.38
C HIS A 164 -28.74 5.89 2.17
N SER A 165 -28.62 5.13 1.07
CA SER A 165 -27.37 4.47 0.72
C SER A 165 -26.25 5.49 0.46
N ARG A 166 -26.52 6.56 -0.31
CA ARG A 166 -25.51 7.59 -0.62
C ARG A 166 -25.14 8.44 0.60
N GLU A 167 -26.07 8.62 1.55
CA GLU A 167 -25.81 9.23 2.85
C GLU A 167 -24.81 8.41 3.68
N ARG A 168 -24.97 7.08 3.74
CA ARG A 168 -24.01 6.20 4.43
C ARG A 168 -22.64 6.24 3.78
N ALA A 169 -22.61 6.19 2.45
CA ALA A 169 -21.40 6.34 1.66
C ALA A 169 -20.67 7.66 1.95
N PHE A 170 -21.42 8.76 2.08
CA PHE A 170 -20.89 10.06 2.48
C PHE A 170 -20.24 10.01 3.87
N PHE A 171 -20.90 9.43 4.87
CA PHE A 171 -20.32 9.34 6.21
C PHE A 171 -19.09 8.43 6.29
N PHE A 172 -19.09 7.34 5.52
CA PHE A 172 -17.92 6.48 5.40
C PHE A 172 -16.76 7.22 4.71
N SER A 173 -17.05 7.94 3.63
CA SER A 173 -16.09 8.81 2.92
C SER A 173 -15.51 9.88 3.85
N LEU A 174 -16.34 10.54 4.65
CA LEU A 174 -15.91 11.51 5.65
C LEU A 174 -14.98 10.89 6.70
N ALA A 175 -15.31 9.70 7.21
CA ALA A 175 -14.48 9.01 8.18
C ALA A 175 -13.14 8.57 7.58
N TYR A 176 -13.17 8.03 6.35
CA TYR A 176 -11.98 7.63 5.60
C TYR A 176 -11.05 8.85 5.35
N SER A 177 -11.57 9.92 4.76
CA SER A 177 -10.76 11.09 4.41
C SER A 177 -10.25 11.82 5.65
N THR A 178 -11.01 11.84 6.75
CA THR A 178 -10.52 12.35 8.04
C THR A 178 -9.33 11.54 8.53
N GLN A 179 -9.37 10.21 8.40
CA GLN A 179 -8.23 9.36 8.74
C GLN A 179 -7.05 9.62 7.79
N TRP A 180 -7.30 9.82 6.49
CA TRP A 180 -6.25 10.18 5.53
C TRP A 180 -5.55 11.49 5.90
N GLU A 181 -6.28 12.50 6.36
CA GLU A 181 -5.66 13.79 6.70
C GLU A 181 -4.89 13.75 8.03
N ILE A 182 -5.55 13.34 9.12
CA ILE A 182 -5.02 13.50 10.49
C ILE A 182 -4.71 12.18 11.20
N GLY A 183 -5.06 11.06 10.59
CA GLY A 183 -4.85 9.74 11.18
C GLY A 183 -3.38 9.31 11.20
N PRO A 184 -3.05 8.29 12.01
CA PRO A 184 -1.69 7.79 12.18
C PRO A 184 -1.14 7.04 10.95
N PHE A 185 -1.94 6.88 9.89
CA PHE A 185 -1.53 6.28 8.61
C PHE A 185 -1.63 7.26 7.45
N GLY A 186 -1.99 8.51 7.73
CA GLY A 186 -2.29 9.53 6.74
C GLY A 186 -1.19 10.56 6.50
N GLU A 187 -1.55 11.64 5.82
CA GLU A 187 -0.82 12.88 5.54
C GLU A 187 0.00 13.38 6.73
N THR A 188 -0.67 13.60 7.87
CA THR A 188 -0.05 14.11 9.09
C THR A 188 1.02 13.15 9.65
N ALA A 189 0.92 11.85 9.40
CA ALA A 189 1.83 10.85 9.96
C ALA A 189 3.04 10.51 9.06
N ILE A 190 2.80 10.29 7.76
CA ILE A 190 3.84 9.76 6.84
C ILE A 190 4.73 10.87 6.26
N PHE A 191 4.25 12.11 6.21
CA PHE A 191 5.04 13.27 5.76
C PHE A 191 4.95 14.48 6.70
N ASN A 192 4.41 14.29 7.90
CA ASN A 192 4.37 15.32 8.93
C ASN A 192 3.65 16.60 8.50
N GLN A 193 2.65 16.50 7.62
CA GLN A 193 1.83 17.64 7.22
C GLN A 193 1.23 18.32 8.45
N GLY A 194 1.35 19.64 8.51
CA GLY A 194 1.04 20.46 9.69
C GLY A 194 2.28 20.88 10.51
N GLY A 195 3.37 20.11 10.47
CA GLY A 195 4.50 20.27 11.40
C GLY A 195 5.57 21.26 10.97
N PHE A 196 5.51 21.81 9.76
CA PHE A 196 6.44 22.81 9.26
C PHE A 196 5.76 23.75 8.27
N THR A 197 6.27 24.97 8.11
CA THR A 197 5.75 25.94 7.15
C THR A 197 6.67 26.13 5.95
N TYR A 198 6.06 26.31 4.78
CA TYR A 198 6.74 26.55 3.51
C TYR A 198 5.95 27.56 2.66
N PRO A 199 6.65 28.30 1.77
CA PRO A 199 6.01 29.21 0.84
C PRO A 199 5.29 28.46 -0.30
N ILE A 200 4.02 28.79 -0.52
CA ILE A 200 3.23 28.36 -1.68
C ILE A 200 3.57 29.29 -2.87
N ARG A 201 3.56 28.72 -4.09
CA ARG A 201 3.89 29.38 -5.37
C ARG A 201 5.37 29.66 -5.60
N CYS A 202 6.24 28.86 -4.99
CA CYS A 202 7.63 28.77 -5.43
C CYS A 202 7.73 28.01 -6.75
N ASN A 203 8.37 28.62 -7.73
CA ASN A 203 8.61 27.96 -9.01
C ASN A 203 9.63 26.81 -8.80
N LYS A 204 9.19 25.56 -8.96
CA LYS A 204 10.02 24.34 -8.81
C LYS A 204 11.25 24.31 -9.74
N HIS A 205 11.34 25.23 -10.71
CA HIS A 205 12.47 25.39 -11.62
C HIS A 205 13.57 26.34 -11.14
N VAL A 206 13.42 26.99 -9.98
CA VAL A 206 14.49 27.79 -9.40
C VAL A 206 15.26 26.94 -8.38
N PRO A 207 16.56 26.68 -8.58
CA PRO A 207 17.35 25.89 -7.65
C PRO A 207 17.29 26.46 -6.23
N ALA A 208 17.15 25.58 -5.23
CA ALA A 208 17.18 25.94 -3.80
C ALA A 208 18.49 26.66 -3.38
N SER A 209 19.52 26.65 -4.23
CA SER A 209 20.79 27.35 -4.05
C SER A 209 20.74 28.85 -4.32
N VAL A 210 19.62 29.41 -4.80
CA VAL A 210 19.48 30.85 -5.02
C VAL A 210 18.88 31.51 -3.77
N PRO A 211 19.63 32.32 -3.00
CA PRO A 211 19.09 33.05 -1.86
C PRO A 211 17.97 33.98 -2.33
N GLY A 212 16.77 33.85 -1.75
CA GLY A 212 15.63 34.73 -2.05
C GLY A 212 14.66 34.26 -3.14
N SER A 213 14.88 33.09 -3.77
CA SER A 213 13.99 32.54 -4.81
C SER A 213 12.54 32.31 -4.35
N CYS A 214 12.36 32.11 -3.04
CA CYS A 214 11.09 31.87 -2.37
C CYS A 214 10.71 32.92 -1.31
N LEU A 215 11.57 33.93 -1.10
CA LEU A 215 11.42 34.94 -0.05
C LEU A 215 10.88 36.27 -0.59
N SER A 216 10.11 36.23 -1.69
CA SER A 216 9.44 37.46 -2.16
C SER A 216 8.49 37.96 -1.06
N THR A 217 8.40 39.27 -0.88
CA THR A 217 7.56 39.94 0.13
C THR A 217 6.06 39.61 0.00
N ASN A 218 5.65 38.94 -1.09
CA ASN A 218 4.28 38.53 -1.39
C ASN A 218 4.08 37.01 -1.36
N ALA A 219 5.04 36.24 -0.84
CA ALA A 219 4.87 34.79 -0.71
C ALA A 219 3.82 34.46 0.36
N THR A 220 2.87 33.60 0.01
CA THR A 220 1.88 33.05 0.94
C THR A 220 2.42 31.75 1.54
N TYR A 221 2.30 31.57 2.85
CA TYR A 221 2.89 30.42 3.55
C TYR A 221 1.83 29.46 4.06
N THR A 222 2.16 28.18 4.05
CA THR A 222 1.30 27.12 4.56
C THR A 222 2.08 26.01 5.24
N ASN A 223 1.37 25.10 5.89
CA ASN A 223 1.88 23.85 6.44
C ASN A 223 1.12 22.63 5.89
N ASN A 224 0.54 22.74 4.70
CA ASN A 224 -0.33 21.74 4.08
C ASN A 224 -1.55 21.33 4.91
N THR A 225 -2.21 22.30 5.57
CA THR A 225 -3.40 22.01 6.37
C THR A 225 -4.46 23.09 6.24
N GLY A 226 -5.73 22.67 6.17
CA GLY A 226 -6.90 23.54 6.01
C GLY A 226 -8.19 22.74 6.05
N TRP A 227 -9.33 23.44 5.97
CA TRP A 227 -10.66 22.81 5.94
C TRP A 227 -11.01 22.15 4.61
N VAL A 228 -10.33 22.53 3.52
CA VAL A 228 -10.71 22.16 2.17
C VAL A 228 -10.84 20.64 2.03
N ASP A 229 -9.89 19.85 2.49
CA ASP A 229 -9.92 18.39 2.28
C ASP A 229 -10.91 17.69 3.20
N PHE A 230 -11.19 18.22 4.39
CA PHE A 230 -12.25 17.68 5.27
C PHE A 230 -13.66 17.88 4.71
N ILE A 231 -13.86 18.90 3.89
CA ILE A 231 -15.18 19.32 3.42
C ILE A 231 -15.39 18.93 1.97
N ILE A 232 -14.43 19.25 1.10
CA ILE A 232 -14.52 19.01 -0.35
C ILE A 232 -14.42 17.53 -0.68
N THR A 233 -13.54 16.77 -0.01
CA THR A 233 -13.37 15.33 -0.26
C THR A 233 -14.70 14.56 -0.15
N PRO A 234 -15.42 14.58 0.98
CA PRO A 234 -16.67 13.82 1.07
C PRO A 234 -17.83 14.48 0.29
N ILE A 235 -17.92 15.83 0.25
CA ILE A 235 -19.04 16.50 -0.43
C ILE A 235 -18.94 16.38 -1.95
N VAL A 236 -17.82 16.81 -2.53
CA VAL A 236 -17.62 16.73 -3.99
C VAL A 236 -17.37 15.29 -4.41
N GLY A 237 -16.80 14.45 -3.54
CA GLY A 237 -16.74 13.00 -3.77
C GLY A 237 -18.13 12.37 -3.89
N THR A 238 -19.08 12.78 -3.07
CA THR A 238 -20.49 12.34 -3.22
C THR A 238 -21.08 12.82 -4.55
N LEU A 239 -20.78 14.05 -4.99
CA LEU A 239 -21.19 14.52 -6.31
C LEU A 239 -20.56 13.69 -7.44
N TRP A 240 -19.32 13.23 -7.27
CA TRP A 240 -18.66 12.29 -8.19
C TRP A 240 -19.40 10.95 -8.26
N VAL A 241 -19.77 10.37 -7.12
CA VAL A 241 -20.60 9.15 -7.05
C VAL A 241 -21.91 9.35 -7.79
N LEU A 242 -22.61 10.46 -7.54
CA LEU A 242 -23.87 10.77 -8.23
C LEU A 242 -23.68 10.97 -9.74
N GLY A 243 -22.56 11.59 -10.14
CA GLY A 243 -22.20 11.80 -11.54
C GLY A 243 -21.97 10.48 -12.28
N GLU A 244 -21.20 9.57 -11.69
CA GLU A 244 -20.99 8.22 -12.22
C GLU A 244 -22.28 7.41 -12.24
N ASP A 245 -23.10 7.47 -11.19
CA ASP A 245 -24.42 6.85 -11.13
C ASP A 245 -25.34 7.33 -12.27
N ALA A 246 -25.25 8.62 -12.64
CA ALA A 246 -25.98 9.19 -13.77
C ALA A 246 -25.41 8.70 -15.12
N ILE A 247 -24.08 8.68 -15.28
CA ILE A 247 -23.41 8.18 -16.48
C ILE A 247 -23.77 6.70 -16.69
N ASP A 248 -23.69 5.88 -15.65
CA ASP A 248 -24.07 4.47 -15.72
C ASP A 248 -25.53 4.31 -16.17
N ARG A 249 -26.47 4.97 -15.49
CA ARG A 249 -27.91 4.81 -15.79
C ARG A 249 -28.29 5.29 -17.20
N TYR A 250 -27.75 6.41 -17.65
CA TYR A 250 -28.24 7.09 -18.86
C TYR A 250 -27.34 6.89 -20.09
N ILE A 251 -26.07 6.53 -19.91
CA ILE A 251 -25.10 6.41 -21.00
C ILE A 251 -24.53 5.00 -21.08
N SER A 252 -23.89 4.50 -20.01
CA SER A 252 -23.14 3.23 -20.07
C SER A 252 -24.02 2.00 -20.08
N ASP A 253 -25.01 1.88 -19.18
CA ASP A 253 -25.96 0.74 -19.13
C ASP A 253 -26.62 0.54 -20.50
N PRO A 254 -27.26 1.55 -21.14
CA PRO A 254 -27.94 1.33 -22.41
C PRO A 254 -26.99 0.95 -23.56
N LEU A 255 -25.72 1.36 -23.51
CA LEU A 255 -24.74 1.00 -24.52
C LEU A 255 -24.22 -0.43 -24.34
N VAL A 256 -23.91 -0.80 -23.10
CA VAL A 256 -23.43 -2.14 -22.75
C VAL A 256 -24.54 -3.18 -22.95
N ASP A 257 -25.78 -2.88 -22.56
CA ASP A 257 -26.93 -3.78 -22.72
C ASP A 257 -27.23 -4.10 -24.20
N ARG A 258 -27.03 -3.14 -25.11
CA ARG A 258 -27.18 -3.35 -26.56
C ARG A 258 -26.03 -4.18 -27.16
N HIS A 259 -24.86 -4.15 -26.52
CA HIS A 259 -23.64 -4.77 -27.03
C HIS A 259 -22.88 -5.52 -25.92
N PRO A 260 -23.48 -6.56 -25.31
CA PRO A 260 -22.98 -7.18 -24.08
C PRO A 260 -21.60 -7.86 -24.25
N ASN A 261 -21.25 -8.23 -25.48
CA ASN A 261 -19.98 -8.88 -25.82
C ASN A 261 -18.89 -7.90 -26.27
N ASN A 262 -19.18 -6.59 -26.32
CA ASN A 262 -18.21 -5.59 -26.75
C ASN A 262 -17.30 -5.17 -25.58
N PHE A 263 -16.11 -5.73 -25.55
CA PHE A 263 -15.08 -5.40 -24.56
C PHE A 263 -14.71 -3.91 -24.55
N GLY A 264 -14.70 -3.24 -25.71
CA GLY A 264 -14.36 -1.81 -25.79
C GLY A 264 -15.36 -0.92 -25.05
N LEU A 265 -16.65 -1.27 -25.06
CA LEU A 265 -17.67 -0.53 -24.30
C LEU A 265 -17.58 -0.77 -22.79
N LYS A 266 -17.20 -1.99 -22.38
CA LYS A 266 -16.89 -2.29 -20.97
C LYS A 266 -15.68 -1.49 -20.48
N LEU A 267 -14.63 -1.42 -21.29
CA LEU A 267 -13.47 -0.59 -20.98
C LEU A 267 -13.83 0.91 -20.91
N ALA A 268 -14.62 1.40 -21.88
CA ALA A 268 -15.08 2.78 -21.87
C ALA A 268 -15.91 3.11 -20.61
N ARG A 269 -16.79 2.19 -20.18
CA ARG A 269 -17.52 2.31 -18.92
C ARG A 269 -16.58 2.43 -17.72
N ALA A 270 -15.56 1.58 -17.63
CA ALA A 270 -14.57 1.67 -16.56
C ALA A 270 -13.84 3.03 -16.56
N SER A 271 -13.48 3.55 -17.74
CA SER A 271 -12.82 4.86 -17.86
C SER A 271 -13.73 6.04 -17.50
N LEU A 272 -15.05 5.91 -17.71
CA LEU A 272 -16.04 6.91 -17.35
C LEU A 272 -16.40 6.90 -15.85
N ASN A 273 -16.15 5.77 -15.17
CA ASN A 273 -16.38 5.60 -13.74
C ASN A 273 -15.09 5.21 -12.97
N PRO A 274 -14.04 6.06 -12.98
CA PRO A 274 -12.75 5.70 -12.40
C PRO A 274 -12.80 5.36 -10.89
N PRO A 275 -13.44 6.17 -10.01
CA PRO A 275 -13.69 5.79 -8.63
C PRO A 275 -14.33 4.42 -8.42
N ARG A 276 -15.47 4.14 -9.06
CA ARG A 276 -16.13 2.83 -8.94
C ARG A 276 -15.22 1.71 -9.45
N SER A 277 -14.51 1.96 -10.55
CA SER A 277 -13.60 0.98 -11.15
C SER A 277 -12.45 0.61 -10.22
N LEU A 278 -11.87 1.58 -9.51
CA LEU A 278 -10.84 1.29 -8.52
C LEU A 278 -11.41 0.54 -7.32
N ALA A 279 -12.58 0.92 -6.81
CA ALA A 279 -13.26 0.18 -5.73
C ALA A 279 -13.54 -1.29 -6.13
N ASN A 280 -13.97 -1.52 -7.37
CA ASN A 280 -14.14 -2.87 -7.92
C ASN A 280 -12.82 -3.67 -7.92
N ILE A 281 -11.72 -3.06 -8.37
CA ILE A 281 -10.40 -3.69 -8.36
C ILE A 281 -9.99 -4.05 -6.92
N LEU A 282 -10.16 -3.14 -5.96
CA LEU A 282 -9.86 -3.37 -4.55
C LEU A 282 -10.70 -4.51 -3.96
N ARG A 283 -11.93 -4.70 -4.45
CA ARG A 283 -12.81 -5.82 -4.09
C ARG A 283 -12.45 -7.13 -4.81
N GLY A 284 -11.53 -7.11 -5.77
CA GLY A 284 -11.11 -8.28 -6.55
C GLY A 284 -12.05 -8.59 -7.73
N HIS A 285 -12.74 -7.58 -8.24
CA HIS A 285 -13.61 -7.64 -9.41
C HIS A 285 -13.02 -6.88 -10.60
N TYR A 286 -13.58 -7.10 -11.79
CA TYR A 286 -13.21 -6.34 -12.98
C TYR A 286 -13.57 -4.85 -12.83
N PRO A 287 -12.84 -3.92 -13.45
CA PRO A 287 -13.09 -2.50 -13.25
C PRO A 287 -14.49 -2.07 -13.72
N TRP A 288 -15.07 -2.71 -14.73
CA TRP A 288 -16.43 -2.43 -15.22
C TRP A 288 -17.55 -3.21 -14.51
N TRP A 289 -17.27 -3.86 -13.37
CA TRP A 289 -18.24 -4.67 -12.63
C TRP A 289 -19.38 -3.83 -12.03
N GLN A 290 -20.60 -4.38 -12.04
CA GLN A 290 -21.78 -3.75 -11.43
C GLN A 290 -22.61 -4.78 -10.67
N ASP A 291 -22.81 -4.56 -9.38
CA ASP A 291 -23.49 -5.53 -8.51
C ASP A 291 -24.94 -5.82 -8.96
N TYR A 292 -25.65 -4.84 -9.49
CA TYR A 292 -27.03 -5.02 -9.98
C TYR A 292 -27.15 -5.86 -11.27
N GLU A 293 -26.04 -6.10 -11.99
CA GLU A 293 -26.00 -7.01 -13.16
C GLU A 293 -25.72 -8.46 -12.73
N HIS A 294 -25.24 -8.65 -11.50
CA HIS A 294 -24.77 -9.94 -10.99
C HIS A 294 -25.47 -10.32 -9.68
N PRO A 295 -26.82 -10.48 -9.69
CA PRO A 295 -27.56 -10.80 -8.49
C PRO A 295 -27.08 -12.13 -7.88
N GLY A 296 -26.79 -12.10 -6.58
CA GLY A 296 -26.24 -13.23 -5.82
C GLY A 296 -24.72 -13.40 -5.89
N GLN A 297 -24.00 -12.65 -6.73
CA GLN A 297 -22.53 -12.71 -6.83
C GLN A 297 -21.87 -11.53 -6.12
N TYR A 298 -22.14 -11.40 -4.82
CA TYR A 298 -21.71 -10.24 -4.04
C TYR A 298 -20.45 -10.48 -3.21
N GLN A 299 -19.95 -11.71 -3.18
CA GLN A 299 -18.74 -12.04 -2.43
C GLN A 299 -17.53 -11.36 -3.07
N SER A 300 -16.69 -10.73 -2.26
CA SER A 300 -15.41 -10.21 -2.71
C SER A 300 -14.45 -11.36 -2.94
N THR A 301 -13.88 -11.47 -4.13
CA THR A 301 -12.83 -12.45 -4.45
C THR A 301 -11.64 -12.31 -3.51
N MET A 302 -11.30 -11.07 -3.13
CA MET A 302 -10.26 -10.78 -2.14
C MET A 302 -10.59 -11.39 -0.77
N ILE A 303 -11.83 -11.24 -0.29
CA ILE A 303 -12.27 -11.89 0.96
C ILE A 303 -12.24 -13.40 0.83
N THR A 304 -12.74 -13.98 -0.27
CA THR A 304 -12.74 -15.45 -0.46
C THR A 304 -11.31 -16.01 -0.42
N HIS A 305 -10.36 -15.31 -1.04
CA HIS A 305 -8.95 -15.71 -0.96
C HIS A 305 -8.38 -15.55 0.44
N PHE A 306 -8.69 -14.44 1.11
CA PHE A 306 -8.26 -14.19 2.49
C PHE A 306 -8.82 -15.25 3.44
N ASP A 307 -10.12 -15.55 3.38
CA ASP A 307 -10.79 -16.57 4.19
C ASP A 307 -10.16 -17.93 3.95
N ARG A 308 -9.99 -18.34 2.68
CA ARG A 308 -9.31 -19.59 2.36
C ARG A 308 -7.90 -19.65 2.96
N TRP A 309 -7.13 -18.57 2.89
CA TRP A 309 -5.80 -18.51 3.49
C TRP A 309 -5.83 -18.57 5.02
N MET A 310 -6.89 -18.03 5.63
CA MET A 310 -7.09 -17.96 7.07
C MET A 310 -7.88 -19.14 7.65
N ASP A 311 -8.47 -20.02 6.84
CA ASP A 311 -9.24 -21.18 7.32
C ASP A 311 -8.42 -22.48 7.28
N GLU A 312 -7.39 -22.54 6.44
CA GLU A 312 -6.53 -23.72 6.35
C GLU A 312 -5.75 -23.94 7.66
N GLU A 313 -6.06 -25.05 8.34
CA GLU A 313 -5.45 -25.42 9.62
C GLU A 313 -3.93 -25.58 9.50
N PRO A 314 -3.18 -25.13 10.52
CA PRO A 314 -1.75 -25.33 10.57
C PRO A 314 -1.43 -26.82 10.79
N ARG A 315 -0.29 -27.29 10.27
CA ARG A 315 0.17 -28.68 10.41
C ARG A 315 0.98 -28.95 11.69
N GLY A 316 0.84 -28.07 12.68
CA GLY A 316 1.61 -28.04 13.92
C GLY A 316 1.18 -26.82 14.72
N SER A 317 1.66 -26.73 15.95
CA SER A 317 1.34 -25.63 16.84
C SER A 317 2.49 -24.64 16.94
N ILE A 318 3.71 -25.15 17.13
CA ILE A 318 4.90 -24.36 17.42
C ILE A 318 6.12 -24.95 16.70
N GLU A 319 6.96 -24.10 16.14
CA GLU A 319 8.30 -24.46 15.68
C GLU A 319 9.35 -23.72 16.49
N ILE A 320 10.44 -24.40 16.88
CA ILE A 320 11.58 -23.81 17.58
C ILE A 320 12.83 -23.98 16.70
N PHE A 321 13.49 -22.87 16.40
CA PHE A 321 14.65 -22.79 15.52
C PHE A 321 15.84 -22.15 16.26
N PRO A 322 16.61 -22.93 17.05
CA PRO A 322 17.90 -22.48 17.52
C PRO A 322 18.86 -22.42 16.33
N HIS A 323 19.57 -21.30 16.18
CA HIS A 323 20.33 -21.06 14.97
C HIS A 323 21.67 -20.37 15.25
N TYR A 324 22.60 -20.60 14.34
CA TYR A 324 23.79 -19.77 14.18
C TYR A 324 23.44 -18.61 13.24
N THR A 325 23.77 -17.39 13.63
CA THR A 325 23.50 -16.19 12.84
C THR A 325 24.80 -15.47 12.48
N THR A 326 24.84 -14.89 11.29
CA THR A 326 25.83 -13.90 10.94
C THR A 326 25.14 -12.63 10.49
N LEU A 327 25.69 -11.49 10.88
CA LEU A 327 25.19 -10.19 10.46
C LEU A 327 26.37 -9.32 10.05
N SER A 328 26.26 -8.75 8.86
CA SER A 328 27.17 -7.72 8.40
C SER A 328 26.72 -6.40 9.03
N LEU A 329 27.52 -5.87 9.96
CA LEU A 329 27.19 -4.70 10.78
C LEU A 329 28.25 -3.62 10.59
N LEU A 330 27.90 -2.36 10.87
CA LEU A 330 28.90 -1.31 11.10
C LEU A 330 29.54 -1.55 12.47
N THR A 331 30.86 -1.56 12.51
CA THR A 331 31.65 -1.93 13.68
C THR A 331 32.84 -0.99 13.85
N ASN A 332 33.29 -0.81 15.09
CA ASN A 332 34.51 -0.08 15.41
C ASN A 332 35.54 -1.01 16.04
N ARG A 333 36.76 -0.94 15.51
CA ARG A 333 37.93 -1.66 16.01
C ARG A 333 39.19 -0.84 15.81
N THR A 334 40.29 -1.26 16.43
CA THR A 334 41.57 -0.57 16.32
C THR A 334 41.96 -0.44 14.84
N GLY A 335 42.19 0.79 14.38
CA GLY A 335 42.54 1.10 12.99
C GLY A 335 41.38 1.12 11.98
N CYS A 336 40.12 1.01 12.43
CA CYS A 336 38.96 0.96 11.53
C CYS A 336 37.69 1.42 12.27
N LEU A 337 37.29 2.67 12.02
CA LEU A 337 36.10 3.31 12.57
C LEU A 337 34.97 3.29 11.52
N GLY A 338 33.81 2.78 11.90
CA GLY A 338 32.63 2.71 11.03
C GLY A 338 32.76 1.74 9.86
N CYS A 339 33.65 0.74 9.92
CA CYS A 339 33.74 -0.24 8.85
C CYS A 339 32.70 -1.34 9.01
N ARG A 340 32.29 -1.92 7.89
CA ARG A 340 31.40 -3.06 7.87
C ARG A 340 32.18 -4.37 8.07
N THR A 341 31.80 -5.17 9.07
CA THR A 341 32.38 -6.49 9.29
C THR A 341 31.28 -7.53 9.50
N ALA A 342 31.54 -8.77 9.13
CA ALA A 342 30.65 -9.89 9.43
C ALA A 342 30.86 -10.29 10.89
N THR A 343 29.82 -10.13 11.69
CA THR A 343 29.74 -10.60 13.07
C THR A 343 29.02 -11.94 13.10
N SER A 344 29.29 -12.74 14.11
CA SER A 344 28.64 -14.04 14.30
C SER A 344 28.04 -14.12 15.68
N GLY A 345 27.00 -14.94 15.80
CA GLY A 345 26.22 -15.05 17.00
C GLY A 345 25.36 -16.30 17.02
N ILE A 346 24.55 -16.40 18.05
CA ILE A 346 23.55 -17.44 18.20
C ILE A 346 22.20 -16.79 18.50
N GLY A 347 21.14 -17.46 18.11
CA GLY A 347 19.79 -17.02 18.39
C GLY A 347 18.83 -18.18 18.51
N ILE A 348 17.61 -17.85 18.91
CA ILE A 348 16.49 -18.78 18.98
C ILE A 348 15.24 -18.09 18.48
N GLU A 349 14.65 -18.70 17.46
CA GLU A 349 13.38 -18.28 16.90
C GLU A 349 12.29 -19.25 17.36
N ALA A 350 11.13 -18.70 17.72
CA ALA A 350 9.91 -19.44 18.02
C ALA A 350 8.80 -18.97 17.07
N ASP A 351 8.27 -19.91 16.28
CA ASP A 351 7.14 -19.68 15.40
C ASP A 351 5.88 -20.25 16.02
N PHE A 352 4.84 -19.43 16.11
CA PHE A 352 3.49 -19.83 16.46
C PHE A 352 2.69 -19.97 15.17
N LEU A 353 2.38 -21.20 14.78
CA LEU A 353 1.71 -21.51 13.53
C LEU A 353 0.21 -21.28 13.72
N VAL A 354 -0.26 -20.10 13.34
CA VAL A 354 -1.67 -19.72 13.53
C VAL A 354 -2.52 -20.34 12.44
N ARG A 355 -2.10 -20.23 11.18
CA ARG A 355 -2.75 -20.80 9.98
C ARG A 355 -1.71 -21.38 9.02
N ARG A 356 -2.14 -22.17 8.04
CA ARG A 356 -1.22 -22.84 7.11
C ARG A 356 -0.24 -21.91 6.40
N TYR A 357 -0.65 -20.68 6.11
CA TYR A 357 0.16 -19.67 5.40
C TYR A 357 0.50 -18.45 6.27
N PHE A 358 0.26 -18.50 7.58
CA PHE A 358 0.43 -17.36 8.47
C PHE A 358 0.91 -17.79 9.85
N ASP A 359 2.09 -17.30 10.21
CA ASP A 359 2.74 -17.58 11.49
C ASP A 359 3.08 -16.26 12.19
N ILE A 360 3.07 -16.29 13.53
CA ILE A 360 3.66 -15.23 14.35
C ILE A 360 5.05 -15.70 14.75
N VAL A 361 6.06 -14.86 14.51
CA VAL A 361 7.47 -15.20 14.74
C VAL A 361 8.02 -14.33 15.83
N VAL A 362 8.70 -14.95 16.79
CA VAL A 362 9.53 -14.26 17.78
C VAL A 362 10.95 -14.72 17.57
N ASP A 363 11.86 -13.79 17.34
CA ASP A 363 13.27 -14.11 17.22
C ASP A 363 14.12 -13.27 18.16
N VAL A 364 15.10 -13.91 18.80
CA VAL A 364 16.06 -13.27 19.69
C VAL A 364 17.45 -13.80 19.43
N ASP A 365 18.37 -12.87 19.25
CA ASP A 365 19.74 -13.16 18.83
C ASP A 365 20.77 -12.35 19.63
N THR A 366 21.97 -12.91 19.75
CA THR A 366 23.10 -12.23 20.35
C THR A 366 24.37 -12.44 19.54
N GLN A 367 25.07 -11.34 19.26
CA GLN A 367 26.39 -11.32 18.63
C GLN A 367 27.42 -10.79 19.64
N PRO A 368 28.17 -11.68 20.31
CA PRO A 368 29.21 -11.29 21.25
C PRO A 368 30.27 -10.44 20.58
N HIS A 369 30.68 -9.34 21.24
CA HIS A 369 31.74 -8.45 20.74
C HIS A 369 31.52 -7.93 19.31
N ALA A 370 30.25 -7.68 18.94
CA ALA A 370 29.89 -7.17 17.61
C ALA A 370 30.64 -5.88 17.24
N SER A 371 30.85 -4.96 18.19
CA SER A 371 31.68 -3.76 18.00
C SER A 371 32.56 -3.51 19.22
N PRO A 372 33.80 -4.04 19.27
CA PRO A 372 34.62 -3.99 20.48
C PRO A 372 34.98 -2.58 20.98
N LEU A 373 35.14 -1.61 20.07
CA LEU A 373 35.31 -0.22 20.46
C LEU A 373 33.95 0.48 20.55
N SER A 374 33.74 1.22 21.63
CA SER A 374 32.55 2.03 21.83
C SER A 374 32.58 3.29 20.98
N SER A 375 31.46 3.61 20.35
CA SER A 375 31.20 4.88 19.67
C SER A 375 29.76 5.32 19.92
N PRO A 376 29.34 6.50 19.40
CA PRO A 376 27.94 6.89 19.41
C PRO A 376 27.06 5.77 18.86
N ASN A 377 26.14 5.30 19.69
CA ASN A 377 25.14 4.29 19.40
C ASN A 377 25.62 2.85 19.09
N VAL A 378 26.92 2.57 19.06
CA VAL A 378 27.44 1.25 18.69
C VAL A 378 28.59 0.86 19.61
N GLY A 379 28.55 -0.32 20.23
CA GLY A 379 29.68 -0.85 20.97
C GLY A 379 29.38 -2.03 21.93
N GLY A 380 30.38 -2.86 22.18
CA GLY A 380 30.24 -4.14 22.89
C GLY A 380 29.49 -5.19 22.07
N SER A 381 28.81 -6.09 22.76
CA SER A 381 27.93 -7.11 22.18
C SER A 381 26.60 -6.53 21.74
N LEU A 382 26.07 -7.04 20.64
CA LEU A 382 24.72 -6.77 20.14
C LEU A 382 23.75 -7.82 20.68
N PHE A 383 22.58 -7.35 21.09
CA PHE A 383 21.41 -8.17 21.40
C PHE A 383 20.24 -7.62 20.59
N SER A 384 19.55 -8.50 19.87
CA SER A 384 18.41 -8.13 19.04
C SER A 384 17.22 -9.01 19.35
N GLY A 385 16.03 -8.44 19.19
CA GLY A 385 14.77 -9.09 19.47
C GLY A 385 13.68 -8.56 18.56
N THR A 386 13.00 -9.45 17.84
CA THR A 386 11.97 -9.11 16.88
C THR A 386 10.70 -9.93 17.09
N LEU A 387 9.55 -9.32 16.80
CA LEU A 387 8.23 -9.95 16.82
C LEU A 387 7.54 -9.58 15.52
N GLY A 388 7.18 -10.58 14.71
CA GLY A 388 6.73 -10.35 13.35
C GLY A 388 5.68 -11.31 12.84
N LEU A 389 5.27 -11.04 11.61
CA LEU A 389 4.35 -11.87 10.85
C LEU A 389 5.12 -12.55 9.72
N ARG A 390 4.88 -13.85 9.57
CA ARG A 390 5.49 -14.68 8.53
C ARG A 390 4.40 -15.28 7.65
N SER A 391 4.63 -15.25 6.35
CA SER A 391 3.73 -15.87 5.38
C SER A 391 4.49 -16.50 4.23
N GLY A 392 3.95 -17.58 3.67
CA GLY A 392 4.53 -18.23 2.51
C GLY A 392 4.09 -19.67 2.35
N TYR A 393 4.73 -20.38 1.43
CA TYR A 393 4.39 -21.75 1.10
C TYR A 393 4.92 -22.74 2.14
N SER A 394 4.07 -23.66 2.58
CA SER A 394 4.41 -24.74 3.52
C SER A 394 3.95 -26.09 2.95
N GLY A 395 4.90 -26.86 2.43
CA GLY A 395 4.71 -28.18 1.83
C GLY A 395 5.00 -29.33 2.81
N GLN A 396 5.03 -30.58 2.31
CA GLN A 396 5.44 -31.72 3.14
C GLN A 396 6.97 -31.78 3.30
N HIS A 397 7.72 -31.53 2.23
CA HIS A 397 9.18 -31.70 2.17
C HIS A 397 9.96 -30.39 2.25
N PHE A 398 9.34 -29.27 1.89
CA PHE A 398 9.97 -27.96 1.96
C PHE A 398 8.97 -26.86 2.32
N ALA A 399 9.48 -25.75 2.82
CA ALA A 399 8.74 -24.51 2.98
C ALA A 399 9.58 -23.32 2.51
N LEU A 400 8.92 -22.28 2.02
CA LEU A 400 9.53 -21.01 1.65
C LEU A 400 8.65 -19.90 2.20
N LYS A 401 9.16 -19.16 3.18
CA LYS A 401 8.39 -18.18 3.95
C LYS A 401 9.13 -16.85 4.02
N ALA A 402 8.38 -15.76 3.93
CA ALA A 402 8.88 -14.41 4.13
C ALA A 402 8.34 -13.85 5.45
N THR A 403 9.16 -13.09 6.17
CA THR A 403 8.81 -12.49 7.47
C THR A 403 9.05 -11.00 7.43
N LEU A 404 8.16 -10.23 8.06
CA LEU A 404 8.40 -8.84 8.43
C LEU A 404 8.23 -8.72 9.96
N ALA A 405 9.29 -8.33 10.65
CA ALA A 405 9.35 -8.33 12.10
C ALA A 405 9.95 -7.02 12.64
N PRO A 406 9.15 -6.07 13.15
CA PRO A 406 9.68 -4.97 13.95
C PRO A 406 10.27 -5.50 15.27
N GLY A 407 11.15 -4.69 15.86
CA GLY A 407 11.87 -5.09 17.05
C GLY A 407 12.84 -4.03 17.54
N PHE A 408 13.89 -4.48 18.22
CA PHE A 408 14.92 -3.62 18.76
C PHE A 408 16.30 -4.25 18.63
N ALA A 409 17.31 -3.39 18.65
CA ALA A 409 18.73 -3.73 18.69
C ALA A 409 19.39 -2.95 19.83
N SER A 410 20.07 -3.66 20.74
CA SER A 410 20.73 -3.10 21.91
C SER A 410 22.22 -3.41 21.90
N TYR A 411 23.04 -2.36 21.96
CA TYR A 411 24.48 -2.49 22.17
C TYR A 411 24.80 -2.32 23.66
N SER A 412 25.60 -3.23 24.20
CA SER A 412 25.91 -3.28 25.64
C SER A 412 26.85 -2.17 26.11
N HIS A 413 27.70 -1.63 25.23
CA HIS A 413 28.72 -0.64 25.55
C HIS A 413 28.83 0.46 24.48
N ALA A 414 27.82 1.32 24.38
CA ALA A 414 27.83 2.48 23.47
C ALA A 414 28.11 3.78 24.24
N THR A 415 28.72 4.77 23.59
CA THR A 415 28.83 6.12 24.16
C THR A 415 27.61 6.95 23.75
N GLY A 416 27.17 7.87 24.61
CA GLY A 416 26.16 8.86 24.24
C GLY A 416 26.65 9.81 23.16
N TYR A 417 25.76 10.28 22.30
CA TYR A 417 26.09 11.37 21.38
C TYR A 417 26.23 12.69 22.18
N GLY A 418 27.41 13.31 22.14
CA GLY A 418 27.79 14.46 22.95
C GLY A 418 28.88 14.16 23.99
N ASP A 419 28.98 12.90 24.43
CA ASP A 419 29.98 12.48 25.43
C ASP A 419 31.37 12.27 24.81
N THR A 420 31.46 12.09 23.49
CA THR A 420 32.72 11.85 22.74
C THR A 420 33.73 13.00 22.81
N VAL A 421 33.36 14.15 23.38
CA VAL A 421 34.27 15.29 23.64
C VAL A 421 35.06 15.09 24.94
N SER A 422 34.58 14.23 25.84
CA SER A 422 35.31 13.83 27.05
C SER A 422 36.46 12.88 26.70
N PRO A 423 37.65 13.01 27.33
CA PRO A 423 38.75 12.06 27.15
C PRO A 423 38.39 10.62 27.58
N ASN A 424 37.34 10.44 28.39
CA ASN A 424 36.75 9.15 28.74
C ASN A 424 35.22 9.29 28.79
N PRO A 425 34.50 9.17 27.66
CA PRO A 425 33.04 9.22 27.65
C PRO A 425 32.47 8.07 28.51
N PRO A 426 31.46 8.32 29.35
CA PRO A 426 30.72 7.23 29.98
C PRO A 426 30.08 6.34 28.91
N THR A 427 30.22 5.02 29.08
CA THR A 427 29.56 4.03 28.21
C THR A 427 28.31 3.50 28.89
N SER A 428 27.23 3.32 28.14
CA SER A 428 26.00 2.73 28.62
C SER A 428 25.38 1.81 27.57
N ARG A 429 24.40 0.99 28.00
CA ARG A 429 23.59 0.22 27.08
C ARG A 429 22.62 1.16 26.35
N ASN A 430 22.59 1.07 25.03
CA ASN A 430 21.58 1.78 24.24
C ASN A 430 20.53 0.82 23.67
N TYR A 431 19.42 1.39 23.21
CA TYR A 431 18.34 0.68 22.54
C TYR A 431 17.98 1.44 21.27
N ASN A 432 17.91 0.72 20.17
CA ASN A 432 17.58 1.26 18.86
C ASN A 432 16.39 0.48 18.33
N PHE A 433 15.49 1.17 17.62
CA PHE A 433 14.48 0.47 16.84
C PHE A 433 15.16 -0.35 15.74
N ALA A 434 14.66 -1.56 15.53
CA ALA A 434 15.08 -2.42 14.44
C ALA A 434 13.86 -3.01 13.72
N ALA A 435 14.03 -3.37 12.46
CA ALA A 435 13.04 -4.14 11.72
C ALA A 435 13.76 -5.14 10.81
N ALA A 436 13.38 -6.40 10.89
CA ALA A 436 13.91 -7.48 10.07
C ALA A 436 12.92 -7.86 8.97
N ALA A 437 13.42 -7.96 7.74
CA ALA A 437 12.77 -8.62 6.64
C ALA A 437 13.56 -9.90 6.34
N THR A 438 12.91 -11.07 6.42
CA THR A 438 13.60 -12.35 6.26
C THR A 438 12.96 -13.23 5.20
N LEU A 439 13.77 -14.06 4.56
CA LEU A 439 13.33 -15.11 3.65
C LEU A 439 13.91 -16.44 4.14
N ALA A 440 13.05 -17.31 4.66
CA ALA A 440 13.40 -18.59 5.24
C ALA A 440 13.03 -19.75 4.31
N GLY A 441 13.94 -20.70 4.14
CA GLY A 441 13.72 -21.96 3.44
C GLY A 441 13.92 -23.15 4.38
N ASP A 442 12.92 -24.03 4.46
CA ASP A 442 12.97 -25.25 5.28
C ASP A 442 13.14 -26.47 4.38
N LEU A 443 14.05 -27.37 4.77
CA LEU A 443 14.16 -28.73 4.27
C LEU A 443 13.66 -29.70 5.35
N ARG A 444 12.51 -30.33 5.11
CA ARG A 444 11.81 -31.17 6.11
C ARG A 444 12.19 -32.63 5.91
N PHE A 445 12.78 -33.23 6.95
CA PHE A 445 13.15 -34.65 6.95
C PHE A 445 12.04 -35.53 7.54
N SER A 446 11.23 -34.97 8.44
CA SER A 446 10.09 -35.63 9.06
C SER A 446 9.02 -34.61 9.46
N GLN A 447 7.97 -35.08 10.13
CA GLN A 447 6.95 -34.19 10.70
C GLN A 447 7.49 -33.31 11.85
N HIS A 448 8.55 -33.75 12.55
CA HIS A 448 9.09 -33.07 13.74
C HIS A 448 10.44 -32.39 13.53
N TYR A 449 11.14 -32.69 12.44
CA TYR A 449 12.51 -32.19 12.21
C TYR A 449 12.67 -31.61 10.81
N ALA A 450 13.25 -30.42 10.75
CA ALA A 450 13.68 -29.77 9.51
C ALA A 450 15.04 -29.07 9.70
N LEU A 451 15.68 -28.70 8.60
CA LEU A 451 16.79 -27.75 8.59
C LEU A 451 16.29 -26.45 7.96
N ARG A 452 16.53 -25.31 8.61
CA ARG A 452 16.16 -24.00 8.09
C ARG A 452 17.41 -23.18 7.77
N ALA A 453 17.34 -22.49 6.64
CA ALA A 453 18.28 -21.44 6.27
C ALA A 453 17.48 -20.16 6.00
N THR A 454 17.89 -19.07 6.63
CA THR A 454 17.21 -17.77 6.54
C THR A 454 18.17 -16.72 6.01
N LEU A 455 17.75 -15.99 4.97
CA LEU A 455 18.40 -14.74 4.58
C LEU A 455 17.72 -13.61 5.35
N THR A 456 18.50 -12.83 6.11
CA THR A 456 17.98 -11.73 6.93
C THR A 456 18.49 -10.39 6.42
N GLN A 457 17.57 -9.42 6.32
CA GLN A 457 17.89 -8.01 6.14
C GLN A 457 17.31 -7.24 7.32
N THR A 458 18.17 -6.80 8.23
CA THR A 458 17.77 -6.02 9.40
C THR A 458 18.11 -4.54 9.21
N VAL A 459 17.10 -3.68 9.29
CA VAL A 459 17.28 -2.23 9.38
C VAL A 459 17.42 -1.85 10.85
N ILE A 460 18.56 -1.28 11.24
CA ILE A 460 18.75 -0.70 12.59
C ILE A 460 18.75 0.82 12.46
N ARG A 461 17.88 1.47 13.22
CA ARG A 461 17.66 2.92 13.22
C ARG A 461 18.40 3.57 14.38
N TYR A 462 19.50 4.25 14.08
CA TYR A 462 20.32 4.96 15.07
C TYR A 462 19.98 6.44 15.12
N ARG A 463 20.05 7.04 16.31
CA ARG A 463 19.98 8.50 16.44
C ARG A 463 21.22 9.13 15.80
N SER A 464 21.01 10.01 14.83
CA SER A 464 22.05 10.73 14.11
C SER A 464 22.77 11.71 15.04
N PRO A 465 24.08 11.90 14.85
CA PRO A 465 24.80 13.01 15.45
C PRO A 465 24.33 14.38 14.90
N VAL A 466 23.92 14.42 13.63
CA VAL A 466 23.47 15.65 12.98
C VAL A 466 22.04 15.94 13.44
N ARG A 467 21.87 17.03 14.20
CA ARG A 467 20.57 17.55 14.64
C ARG A 467 20.22 18.80 13.87
N ASP A 468 18.93 19.05 13.71
CA ASP A 468 18.48 20.31 13.13
C ASP A 468 18.77 21.48 14.08
N PRO A 469 18.92 22.70 13.55
CA PRO A 469 19.18 23.89 14.37
C PRO A 469 18.15 24.04 15.51
N PRO A 470 18.59 24.49 16.70
CA PRO A 470 17.68 24.69 17.81
C PRO A 470 16.69 25.82 17.55
N GLY A 471 15.45 25.66 18.03
CA GLY A 471 14.38 26.65 17.92
C GLY A 471 13.44 26.38 16.75
N ILE A 472 12.28 27.04 16.74
CA ILE A 472 11.19 26.79 15.78
C ILE A 472 11.54 27.34 14.38
N GLY A 473 12.75 27.85 14.14
CA GLY A 473 13.10 28.63 12.95
C GLY A 473 12.66 30.08 13.06
N THR A 474 12.75 30.82 11.95
CA THR A 474 12.33 32.23 11.89
C THR A 474 11.09 32.35 11.00
N PRO A 475 10.03 33.05 11.44
CA PRO A 475 8.90 33.33 10.57
C PRO A 475 9.40 33.91 9.25
N PRO A 476 8.95 33.40 8.11
CA PRO A 476 7.81 32.50 7.93
C PRO A 476 8.15 31.00 7.76
N ASN A 477 9.42 30.59 7.95
CA ASN A 477 9.87 29.19 7.86
C ASN A 477 10.01 28.61 9.27
N LEU A 478 8.90 28.06 9.77
CA LEU A 478 8.77 27.48 11.08
C LEU A 478 8.79 25.96 10.99
N SER A 479 9.44 25.28 11.93
CA SER A 479 9.39 23.82 12.08
C SER A 479 9.15 23.47 13.54
N PHE A 480 8.11 22.68 13.77
CA PHE A 480 7.72 22.15 15.08
C PHE A 480 8.16 20.69 15.25
N LEU A 481 8.77 20.13 14.21
CA LEU A 481 9.29 18.77 14.19
C LEU A 481 10.47 18.61 15.15
N SER A 482 10.76 17.36 15.50
CA SER A 482 11.93 17.06 16.31
C SER A 482 13.23 17.48 15.63
N HIS A 483 14.12 18.05 16.43
CA HIS A 483 15.49 18.33 16.00
C HIS A 483 16.33 17.06 15.85
N ASP A 484 15.84 15.92 16.34
CA ASP A 484 16.55 14.66 16.24
C ASP A 484 16.36 14.06 14.87
N ASN A 485 17.48 13.71 14.24
CA ASN A 485 17.49 12.91 13.03
C ASN A 485 17.94 11.49 13.36
N TYR A 486 17.59 10.56 12.49
CA TYR A 486 17.93 9.16 12.59
C TYR A 486 18.54 8.67 11.28
N VAL A 487 19.47 7.74 11.37
CA VAL A 487 20.09 7.08 10.23
C VAL A 487 19.74 5.60 10.27
N ASN A 488 19.30 5.09 9.13
CA ASN A 488 18.99 3.68 8.96
C ASN A 488 20.21 2.97 8.38
N THR A 489 20.61 1.86 9.01
CA THR A 489 21.64 0.99 8.46
C THR A 489 21.00 -0.32 8.03
N THR A 490 21.25 -0.73 6.80
CA THR A 490 20.76 -2.00 6.24
C THR A 490 21.79 -3.08 6.49
N ASN A 491 21.44 -4.09 7.28
CA ASN A 491 22.35 -5.13 7.73
C ASN A 491 21.91 -6.48 7.18
N TRP A 492 22.72 -7.04 6.28
CA TRP A 492 22.46 -8.34 5.69
C TRP A 492 23.13 -9.44 6.49
N GLY A 493 22.45 -10.58 6.60
CA GLY A 493 22.92 -11.72 7.34
C GLY A 493 22.34 -13.03 6.84
N PHE A 494 22.82 -14.13 7.40
CA PHE A 494 22.21 -15.44 7.23
C PHE A 494 22.10 -16.15 8.56
N GLU A 495 21.04 -16.93 8.73
CA GLU A 495 20.85 -17.84 9.85
C GLU A 495 20.74 -19.27 9.34
N VAL A 496 21.25 -20.22 10.11
CA VAL A 496 21.14 -21.66 9.78
C VAL A 496 21.08 -22.49 11.05
N GLY A 497 20.24 -23.52 11.04
CA GLY A 497 20.03 -24.37 12.21
C GLY A 497 18.93 -25.42 12.02
N PRO A 498 18.80 -26.35 12.99
CA PRO A 498 17.70 -27.30 13.03
C PRO A 498 16.39 -26.63 13.46
N VAL A 499 15.26 -27.14 12.97
CA VAL A 499 13.91 -26.75 13.41
C VAL A 499 13.24 -27.94 14.07
N PHE A 500 12.73 -27.73 15.27
CA PHE A 500 11.93 -28.69 16.04
C PHE A 500 10.46 -28.29 15.98
N ARG A 501 9.60 -29.22 15.57
CA ARG A 501 8.17 -28.94 15.29
C ARG A 501 7.28 -29.74 16.25
N PHE A 502 6.36 -29.04 16.92
CA PHE A 502 5.51 -29.57 17.99
C PHE A 502 4.02 -29.55 17.63
#